data_AF-A0A3P8M1H5-F1
#
_entry.id   AF-A0A3P8M1H5-F1
#
_cell.length_a   1.000
_cell.length_b   1.000
_cell.length_c   1.000
_cell.angle_alpha   90.00
_cell.angle_beta   90.00
_cell.angle_gamma   90.00
#
_symmetry.space_group_name_H-M   'P 1'
#
loop_
_entity.id
_entity.type
_entity.pdbx_description
1 polymer ?
#
loop_
_entity_poly.entity_id
_entity_poly.type
_entity_poly.pdbx_seq_one_letter_code
_entity_poly.pdbx_strand_id
1 'polypeptide(L)' 'MQLTRGGTAVAANSPVSLGTVGTSPVSLGLTAEYARTSGQVTAGNVQSIIGVTFVYQ' A
#
# COMPACT_ATOMS: atom_id res chain seq x y z
N MET A 1 0.82 -9.62 2.14
CA MET A 1 1.77 -8.50 2.30
C MET A 1 1.07 -7.34 2.99
N GLN A 2 1.78 -6.28 3.35
CA GLN A 2 1.23 -4.99 3.79
C GLN A 2 1.81 -3.86 2.93
N LEU A 3 1.03 -2.79 2.74
CA LEU A 3 1.53 -1.53 2.18
C LEU A 3 1.76 -0.51 3.29
N THR A 4 2.87 0.23 3.21
CA THR A 4 3.18 1.36 4.09
C THR A 4 3.38 2.64 3.27
N ARG A 5 3.12 3.80 3.87
CA ARG A 5 3.45 5.13 3.33
C ARG A 5 4.09 5.96 4.42
N GLY A 6 5.33 6.40 4.20
CA GLY A 6 6.10 7.11 5.24
C GLY A 6 6.20 6.31 6.56
N GLY A 7 6.32 4.98 6.46
CA GLY A 7 6.38 4.07 7.62
C GLY A 7 5.04 3.74 8.27
N THR A 8 3.92 4.33 7.82
CA THR A 8 2.58 4.03 8.37
C THR A 8 1.84 3.05 7.49
N ALA A 9 1.22 2.02 8.07
CA ALA A 9 0.41 1.04 7.34
C ALA A 9 -0.80 1.68 6.65
N VAL A 10 -1.04 1.31 5.40
CA VAL A 10 -2.23 1.71 4.63
C VAL A 10 -3.23 0.56 4.68
N ALA A 11 -4.38 0.79 5.31
CA ALA A 11 -5.47 -0.18 5.35
C ALA A 11 -6.21 -0.26 4.00
N ALA A 12 -6.76 -1.43 3.69
CA ALA A 12 -7.61 -1.60 2.50
C ALA A 12 -8.84 -0.70 2.59
N ASN A 13 -9.28 -0.18 1.44
CA ASN A 13 -10.45 0.71 1.34
C ASN A 13 -10.35 2.00 2.18
N SER A 14 -9.13 2.39 2.59
CA SER A 14 -8.87 3.65 3.29
C SER A 14 -8.22 4.64 2.33
N PRO A 15 -8.94 5.71 1.90
CA PRO A 15 -8.38 6.71 1.00
C PRO A 15 -7.14 7.39 1.60
N VAL A 16 -6.13 7.63 0.77
CA VAL A 16 -4.92 8.36 1.12
C VAL A 16 -4.87 9.63 0.27
N SER A 17 -4.86 10.80 0.90
CA SER A 17 -4.75 12.06 0.15
C SER A 17 -3.34 12.22 -0.43
N LEU A 18 -3.29 12.63 -1.70
CA LEU A 18 -2.07 13.04 -2.40
C LEU A 18 -1.89 14.57 -2.40
N GLY A 19 -2.84 15.32 -1.81
CA GLY A 19 -2.91 16.77 -1.94
C GLY A 19 -3.20 17.19 -3.39
N THR A 20 -2.72 18.37 -3.78
CA THR A 20 -2.85 18.86 -5.15
C THR A 20 -1.91 18.12 -6.09
N VAL A 21 -2.47 17.36 -7.04
CA VAL A 21 -1.71 16.72 -8.11
C VAL A 21 -1.82 17.57 -9.37
N GLY A 22 -0.70 18.16 -9.78
CA GLY A 22 -0.60 18.99 -10.98
C GLY A 22 -0.13 18.21 -12.21
N THR A 23 0.51 18.92 -13.14
CA THR A 23 1.10 18.30 -14.35
C THR A 23 2.38 17.52 -14.07
N SER A 24 3.07 17.82 -12.97
CA SER A 24 4.25 17.08 -12.52
C SER A 24 3.84 15.79 -11.80
N PRO A 25 4.52 14.64 -12.05
CA PRO A 25 4.22 13.39 -11.38
C PRO A 25 4.36 13.49 -9.85
N VAL A 26 3.39 12.93 -9.13
CA VAL A 26 3.44 12.78 -7.66
C VAL A 26 3.49 11.29 -7.32
N SER A 27 4.50 10.89 -6.55
CA SER A 27 4.60 9.51 -6.06
C SER A 27 3.52 9.21 -5.03
N LEU A 28 2.90 8.03 -5.13
CA LEU A 28 2.02 7.50 -4.09
C LEU A 28 2.78 7.29 -2.76
N GLY A 29 4.10 7.09 -2.83
CA GLY A 29 4.96 6.85 -1.67
C GLY A 29 4.70 5.50 -0.99
N LEU A 30 4.21 4.51 -1.74
CA LEU A 30 3.89 3.18 -1.22
C LEU A 30 5.15 2.30 -1.19
N THR A 31 5.31 1.58 -0.08
CA THR A 31 6.30 0.51 0.07
C THR A 31 5.57 -0.79 0.39
N ALA A 32 5.95 -1.88 -0.27
CA ALA A 32 5.38 -3.20 -0.03
C ALA A 32 6.29 -4.01 0.89
N GLU A 33 5.71 -4.58 1.93
CA GLU A 33 6.43 -5.28 2.99
C GLU A 33 5.76 -6.60 3.35
N TYR A 34 6.53 -7.54 3.89
CA TYR A 34 5.97 -8.73 4.51
C TYR A 34 5.40 -8.38 5.88
N ALA A 35 4.17 -8.82 6.13
CA ALA A 35 3.54 -8.75 7.43
C ALA A 35 3.01 -10.15 7.80
N ARG A 36 3.25 -10.58 9.04
CA ARG A 36 2.73 -11.85 9.54
C ARG A 36 1.21 -11.74 9.71
N THR A 37 0.46 -12.72 9.20
CA THR A 37 -1.00 -12.76 9.33
C THR A 37 -1.44 -13.38 10.65
N SER A 38 -0.84 -14.50 11.03
CA SER A 38 -0.92 -15.19 12.32
C SER A 38 -0.02 -16.44 12.28
N GLY A 39 0.16 -17.13 13.41
CA GLY A 39 0.78 -18.46 13.44
C GLY A 39 2.25 -18.51 13.02
N GLN A 40 2.78 -19.73 12.89
CA GLN A 40 4.15 -19.99 12.45
C GLN A 40 4.29 -19.70 10.95
N VAL A 41 5.37 -19.02 10.57
CA VAL A 41 5.70 -18.75 9.16
C VAL A 41 6.46 -19.95 8.60
N THR A 42 6.01 -20.46 7.45
CA THR A 42 6.68 -21.52 6.69
C THR A 42 7.32 -20.92 5.45
N ALA A 43 8.49 -21.43 5.06
CA ALA A 43 9.18 -21.00 3.84
C ALA A 43 8.34 -21.32 2.60
N GLY A 44 8.34 -20.41 1.64
CA GLY A 44 7.62 -20.57 0.38
C GLY A 44 7.51 -19.26 -0.40
N ASN A 45 7.06 -19.37 -1.65
CA ASN A 45 6.79 -18.19 -2.48
C ASN A 45 5.54 -17.47 -1.99
N VAL A 46 5.53 -16.14 -2.13
CA VAL A 46 4.39 -15.30 -1.81
C VAL A 46 4.04 -14.45 -3.02
N GLN A 47 2.78 -14.49 -3.40
CA GLN A 47 2.20 -13.60 -4.39
C GLN A 47 0.94 -12.97 -3.81
N SER A 48 0.71 -11.71 -4.13
CA SER A 48 -0.49 -11.00 -3.72
C SER A 48 -0.80 -9.92 -4.74
N ILE A 49 -2.09 -9.68 -4.98
CA ILE A 49 -2.59 -8.73 -5.98
C ILE A 49 -3.27 -7.58 -5.22
N ILE A 50 -2.91 -6.35 -5.53
CA ILE A 50 -3.50 -5.14 -4.93
C ILE A 50 -4.08 -4.27 -6.04
N GLY A 51 -5.34 -3.89 -5.88
CA GLY A 51 -5.98 -2.86 -6.69
C GLY A 51 -5.69 -1.47 -6.12
N VAL A 52 -5.41 -0.51 -7.00
CA VAL A 52 -5.30 0.91 -6.66
C VAL A 52 -6.40 1.67 -7.40
N THR A 53 -7.24 2.38 -6.65
CA THR A 53 -8.35 3.17 -7.20
C THR A 53 -8.14 4.63 -6.86
N PHE A 54 -8.24 5.50 -7.87
CA PHE A 54 -8.17 6.95 -7.70
C PHE A 54 -9.57 7.54 -7.66
N VAL A 55 -9.76 8.50 -6.76
CA VAL A 55 -11.00 9.29 -6.64
C VAL A 55 -10.61 10.76 -6.47
N TYR A 56 -11.42 11.66 -7.03
CA TYR A 56 -11.30 13.08 -6.74
C TYR A 56 -11.77 13.36 -5.30
N GLN A 57 -11.18 14.38 -4.68
CA GLN A 57 -11.52 14.83 -3.31
C GLN A 57 -12.37 16.09 -3.35
#